data_AF-A0A368TJR2-F1
#
_entry.id   AF-A0A368TJR2-F1
#
_cell.length_a   1.000
_cell.length_b   1.000
_cell.length_c   1.000
_cell.angle_alpha   90.00
_cell.angle_beta   90.00
_cell.angle_gamma   90.00
#
_symmetry.space_group_name_H-M   'P 1'
#
loop_
_entity.id
_entity.type
_entity.pdbx_description
1 polymer ?
#
loop_
_entity_poly.entity_id
_entity_poly.type
_entity_poly.pdbx_seq_one_letter_code
_entity_poly.pdbx_strand_id
1 'polypeptide(L)'
;MHISDGVLSAPVLAAGWAITVVFIAIAIWWSKKKGIDVEVIPKLSLMAAVFFVASLVHIPIGPTSVHLIFAGVMGIILGILAFPAIFIGLVLQAFLFQFGGITTIGINTVDVGIPALIAYVIFKGGCKSGILSSRKGVAEGIFGAVAGGVAVLLVAVFTAVALIVSDEQFFGVAVTLVVAHIPVMIIEAVVTGSIVAFLVKVKPELIGSLGGDEK
;
A
#
# COMPACT_ATOMS: atom_id res chain seq x y z
N MET A 1 2.74 9.00 0.63
CA MET A 1 3.90 9.90 0.78
C MET A 1 4.86 9.55 -0.31
N HIS A 2 5.42 10.54 -1.00
CA HIS A 2 6.46 10.30 -1.98
C HIS A 2 7.62 11.20 -1.65
N ILE A 3 8.79 10.62 -1.49
CA ILE A 3 10.02 11.35 -1.19
C ILE A 3 10.58 11.86 -2.51
N SER A 4 10.88 13.17 -2.58
CA SER A 4 11.46 13.80 -3.77
C SER A 4 12.91 13.37 -4.01
N ASP A 5 13.38 13.53 -5.25
CA ASP A 5 14.79 13.30 -5.59
C ASP A 5 15.73 14.23 -4.82
N GLY A 6 16.93 13.73 -4.52
CA GLY A 6 17.98 14.48 -3.81
C GLY A 6 17.83 14.55 -2.29
N VAL A 7 16.77 13.96 -1.73
CA VAL A 7 16.48 14.00 -0.28
C VAL A 7 17.20 12.88 0.47
N LEU A 8 17.25 11.68 -0.11
CA LEU A 8 17.73 10.48 0.57
C LEU A 8 19.19 10.18 0.26
N SER A 9 19.87 9.57 1.23
CA SER A 9 21.26 9.16 1.07
C SER A 9 21.39 7.99 0.09
N ALA A 10 22.54 7.91 -0.60
CA ALA A 10 22.79 6.85 -1.57
C ALA A 10 22.58 5.41 -1.02
N PRO A 11 22.97 5.10 0.24
CA PRO A 11 22.69 3.78 0.84
C PRO A 11 21.20 3.47 0.96
N VAL A 12 20.36 4.45 1.35
CA VAL A 12 18.90 4.27 1.49
C VAL A 12 18.26 4.05 0.12
N LEU A 13 18.68 4.82 -0.88
CA LEU A 13 18.23 4.64 -2.27
C LEU A 13 18.57 3.24 -2.79
N ALA A 14 19.82 2.80 -2.60
CA ALA A 14 20.29 1.49 -3.04
C ALA A 14 19.51 0.35 -2.35
N ALA A 15 19.28 0.47 -1.03
CA ALA A 15 18.49 -0.50 -0.28
C ALA A 15 17.03 -0.56 -0.77
N GLY A 16 16.40 0.60 -0.98
CA GLY A 16 15.03 0.69 -1.49
C GLY A 16 14.87 0.02 -2.85
N TRP A 17 15.80 0.24 -3.77
CA TRP A 17 15.81 -0.43 -5.08
C TRP A 17 16.05 -1.94 -4.97
N ALA A 18 17.02 -2.36 -4.15
CA ALA A 18 17.32 -3.78 -3.96
C ALA A 18 16.09 -4.54 -3.42
N ILE A 19 15.43 -4.01 -2.39
CA ILE A 19 14.21 -4.59 -1.82
C ILE A 19 13.10 -4.62 -2.87
N THR A 20 12.88 -3.52 -3.60
CA THR A 20 11.84 -3.44 -4.64
C THR A 20 12.03 -4.47 -5.74
N VAL A 21 13.25 -4.63 -6.25
CA VAL A 21 13.56 -5.65 -7.26
C VAL A 21 13.27 -7.06 -6.73
N VAL A 22 13.67 -7.35 -5.49
CA VAL A 22 13.41 -8.66 -4.86
C VAL A 22 11.91 -8.92 -4.73
N PHE A 23 11.14 -7.99 -4.20
CA PHE A 23 9.70 -8.16 -4.03
C PHE A 23 8.94 -8.26 -5.35
N ILE A 24 9.32 -7.50 -6.37
CA ILE A 24 8.76 -7.62 -7.73
C ILE A 24 9.08 -9.00 -8.31
N ALA A 25 10.33 -9.46 -8.19
CA ALA A 25 10.74 -10.78 -8.67
C ALA A 25 9.94 -11.90 -7.97
N ILE A 26 9.76 -11.81 -6.65
CA ILE A 26 8.93 -12.75 -5.88
C ILE A 26 7.47 -12.70 -6.34
N ALA A 27 6.89 -11.52 -6.52
CA ALA A 27 5.51 -11.37 -6.96
C ALA A 27 5.27 -11.99 -8.35
N ILE A 28 6.19 -11.75 -9.29
CA ILE A 28 6.13 -12.34 -10.65
C ILE A 28 6.30 -13.86 -10.59
N TRP A 29 7.29 -14.34 -9.83
CA TRP A 29 7.53 -15.78 -9.69
C TRP A 29 6.32 -16.49 -9.06
N TRP A 30 5.77 -15.93 -7.98
CA TRP A 30 4.60 -16.48 -7.31
C TRP A 30 3.37 -16.48 -8.21
N SER A 31 3.16 -15.40 -8.97
CA SER A 31 2.10 -15.27 -9.95
C SER A 31 2.16 -16.36 -11.02
N LYS A 32 3.35 -16.59 -11.60
CA LYS A 32 3.57 -17.68 -12.55
C LYS A 32 3.33 -19.06 -11.94
N LYS A 33 3.84 -19.30 -10.72
CA LYS A 33 3.68 -20.58 -10.02
C LYS A 33 2.21 -20.91 -9.73
N LYS A 34 1.40 -19.89 -9.42
CA LYS A 34 -0.04 -20.04 -9.17
C LYS A 34 -0.88 -20.09 -10.44
N GLY A 35 -0.28 -19.97 -11.62
CA GLY A 35 -1.00 -19.94 -12.88
C GLY A 35 -1.96 -18.76 -12.95
N ILE A 36 -1.56 -17.59 -12.43
CA ILE A 36 -2.43 -16.41 -12.47
C ILE A 36 -2.58 -15.96 -13.93
N ASP A 37 -3.81 -16.04 -14.43
CA ASP A 37 -4.16 -15.71 -15.80
C ASP A 37 -4.22 -14.20 -16.08
N VAL A 38 -4.24 -13.88 -17.37
CA VAL A 38 -4.36 -12.51 -17.94
C VAL A 38 -5.60 -11.77 -17.40
N GLU A 39 -6.60 -12.49 -16.90
CA GLU A 39 -7.82 -11.96 -16.30
C GLU A 39 -7.59 -11.11 -15.04
N VAL A 40 -6.41 -11.20 -14.41
CA VAL A 40 -6.05 -10.36 -13.26
C VAL A 40 -5.55 -8.97 -13.68
N ILE A 41 -5.16 -8.79 -14.94
CA ILE A 41 -4.64 -7.50 -15.46
C ILE A 41 -5.64 -6.36 -15.26
N PRO A 42 -6.94 -6.46 -15.66
CA PRO A 42 -7.91 -5.39 -15.45
C PRO A 42 -8.04 -4.96 -13.98
N LYS A 43 -8.03 -5.93 -13.07
CA LYS A 43 -8.13 -5.69 -11.62
C LYS A 43 -6.89 -4.96 -11.10
N LEU A 44 -5.70 -5.39 -11.52
CA LEU A 44 -4.43 -4.76 -11.18
C LEU A 44 -4.37 -3.32 -11.71
N SER A 45 -4.71 -3.12 -12.99
CA SER A 45 -4.72 -1.82 -13.65
C SER A 45 -5.70 -0.84 -13.00
N LEU A 46 -6.91 -1.30 -12.64
CA LEU A 46 -7.89 -0.49 -11.92
C LEU A 46 -7.34 -0.03 -10.57
N MET A 47 -6.77 -0.95 -9.79
CA MET A 47 -6.22 -0.59 -8.47
C MET A 47 -4.99 0.32 -8.57
N ALA A 48 -4.13 0.12 -9.57
CA ALA A 48 -3.03 1.04 -9.85
C ALA A 48 -3.54 2.44 -10.22
N ALA A 49 -4.62 2.54 -11.01
CA ALA A 49 -5.25 3.81 -11.36
C ALA A 49 -5.92 4.49 -10.15
N VAL A 50 -6.58 3.72 -9.26
CA VAL A 50 -7.16 4.24 -8.02
C VAL A 50 -6.07 4.83 -7.13
N PHE A 51 -4.99 4.07 -6.90
CA PHE A 51 -3.81 4.54 -6.15
C PHE A 51 -3.24 5.82 -6.76
N PHE A 52 -3.05 5.82 -8.08
CA PHE A 52 -2.53 6.94 -8.84
C PHE A 52 -3.37 8.19 -8.63
N VAL A 53 -4.67 8.14 -8.95
CA VAL A 53 -5.56 9.32 -8.89
C VAL A 53 -5.74 9.82 -7.46
N ALA A 54 -5.92 8.91 -6.49
CA ALA A 54 -6.10 9.27 -5.09
C ALA A 54 -4.91 10.05 -4.52
N SER A 55 -3.71 9.65 -4.91
CA SER A 55 -2.48 10.27 -4.43
C SER A 55 -2.25 11.69 -4.97
N LEU A 56 -2.88 12.07 -6.09
CA LEU A 56 -2.68 13.39 -6.69
C LEU A 56 -3.27 14.50 -5.83
N VAL A 57 -4.28 14.19 -5.02
CA VAL A 57 -4.80 15.12 -4.02
C VAL A 57 -3.92 15.04 -2.77
N HIS A 58 -2.93 15.93 -2.72
CA HIS A 58 -1.91 15.91 -1.68
C HIS A 58 -1.64 17.30 -1.09
N ILE A 59 -1.17 17.30 0.15
CA ILE A 59 -0.70 18.50 0.85
C ILE A 59 0.81 18.32 1.08
N PRO A 60 1.65 19.25 0.58
CA PRO A 60 3.10 19.13 0.73
C PRO A 60 3.52 19.34 2.19
N ILE A 61 4.48 18.52 2.65
CA ILE A 61 5.16 18.62 3.94
C ILE A 61 6.66 18.46 3.70
N GLY A 62 7.36 19.60 3.55
CA GLY A 62 8.78 19.62 3.24
C GLY A 62 9.10 18.82 1.96
N PRO A 63 10.05 17.87 2.00
CA PRO A 63 10.42 17.04 0.85
C PRO A 63 9.43 15.90 0.52
N THR A 64 8.28 15.85 1.19
CA THR A 64 7.27 14.80 0.99
C THR A 64 5.85 15.38 1.09
N SER A 65 4.82 14.53 1.20
CA SER A 65 3.43 14.94 1.16
C SER A 65 2.50 13.99 1.94
N VAL A 66 1.38 14.55 2.40
CA VAL A 66 0.24 13.82 2.96
C VAL A 66 -0.83 13.68 1.90
N HIS A 67 -1.35 12.47 1.71
CA HIS A 67 -2.43 12.19 0.76
C HIS A 67 -3.08 10.84 1.06
N LEU A 68 -4.13 10.52 0.31
CA LEU A 68 -4.72 9.19 0.29
C LEU A 68 -3.78 8.20 -0.42
N ILE A 69 -3.50 7.08 0.23
CA ILE A 69 -2.57 6.02 -0.13
C ILE A 69 -3.31 4.75 -0.57
N PHE A 70 -4.44 4.41 0.05
CA PHE A 70 -5.21 3.18 -0.21
C PHE A 70 -4.41 1.87 -0.10
N ALA A 71 -3.27 1.85 0.60
CA ALA A 71 -2.41 0.67 0.73
C ALA A 71 -3.17 -0.54 1.30
N GLY A 72 -4.07 -0.31 2.26
CA GLY A 72 -4.91 -1.37 2.84
C GLY A 72 -5.81 -2.04 1.80
N VAL A 73 -6.56 -1.25 1.02
CA VAL A 73 -7.45 -1.75 -0.04
C VAL A 73 -6.64 -2.49 -1.11
N MET A 74 -5.51 -1.92 -1.55
CA MET A 74 -4.65 -2.56 -2.55
C MET A 74 -4.16 -3.93 -2.09
N GLY A 75 -3.67 -4.02 -0.85
CA GLY A 75 -3.25 -5.28 -0.24
C GLY A 75 -4.37 -6.31 -0.20
N ILE A 76 -5.54 -5.94 0.32
CA ILE A 76 -6.68 -6.85 0.47
C ILE A 76 -7.18 -7.39 -0.88
N ILE A 77 -7.22 -6.53 -1.90
CA ILE A 77 -7.78 -6.86 -3.21
C ILE A 77 -6.77 -7.61 -4.09
N LEU A 78 -5.50 -7.19 -4.12
CA LEU A 78 -4.48 -7.72 -5.03
C LEU A 78 -3.53 -8.75 -4.37
N GLY A 79 -3.49 -8.82 -3.04
CA GLY A 79 -2.52 -9.65 -2.33
C GLY A 79 -1.09 -9.26 -2.71
N ILE A 80 -0.28 -10.26 -3.10
CA ILE A 80 1.12 -10.02 -3.48
C ILE A 80 1.28 -9.11 -4.71
N LEU A 81 0.25 -9.06 -5.57
CA LEU A 81 0.25 -8.21 -6.76
C LEU A 81 0.04 -6.72 -6.44
N ALA A 82 -0.28 -6.38 -5.19
CA ALA A 82 -0.33 -4.98 -4.75
C ALA A 82 1.03 -4.30 -4.93
N PHE A 83 2.13 -5.01 -4.64
CA PHE A 83 3.48 -4.46 -4.72
C PHE A 83 3.86 -4.00 -6.14
N PRO A 84 3.77 -4.83 -7.21
CA PRO A 84 4.03 -4.37 -8.56
C PRO A 84 2.99 -3.34 -9.05
N ALA A 85 1.74 -3.38 -8.60
CA ALA A 85 0.74 -2.36 -8.95
C ALA A 85 1.11 -0.98 -8.41
N ILE A 86 1.57 -0.91 -7.16
CA ILE A 86 2.07 0.30 -6.51
C ILE A 86 3.31 0.82 -7.23
N PHE A 87 4.26 -0.07 -7.56
CA PHE A 87 5.44 0.30 -8.34
C PHE A 87 5.06 0.96 -9.67
N ILE A 88 4.14 0.37 -10.43
CA ILE A 88 3.67 0.94 -11.71
C ILE A 88 3.03 2.31 -11.48
N GLY A 89 2.17 2.45 -10.46
CA GLY A 89 1.56 3.73 -10.10
C GLY A 89 2.59 4.81 -9.79
N LEU A 90 3.63 4.46 -9.02
CA LEU A 90 4.74 5.34 -8.66
C LEU A 90 5.57 5.77 -9.87
N VAL A 91 5.87 4.84 -10.78
CA VAL A 91 6.54 5.17 -12.04
C VAL A 91 5.70 6.19 -12.81
N LEU A 92 4.40 5.94 -12.98
CA LEU A 92 3.53 6.88 -13.69
C LEU A 92 3.47 8.25 -13.01
N GLN A 93 3.40 8.30 -11.67
CA GLN A 93 3.38 9.55 -10.89
C GLN A 93 4.66 10.36 -11.11
N ALA A 94 5.82 9.71 -11.03
CA ALA A 94 7.11 10.36 -11.21
C ALA A 94 7.28 10.94 -12.62
N PHE A 95 6.89 10.18 -13.66
CA PHE A 95 7.10 10.61 -15.05
C PHE A 95 6.03 11.57 -15.58
N LEU A 96 4.76 11.41 -15.18
CA LEU A 96 3.68 12.24 -15.73
C LEU A 96 3.38 13.49 -14.91
N PHE A 97 3.59 13.43 -13.59
CA PHE A 97 3.19 14.49 -12.66
C PHE A 97 4.36 15.03 -11.83
N GLN A 98 5.57 14.50 -12.03
CA GLN A 98 6.75 14.82 -11.21
C GLN A 98 6.45 14.69 -9.70
N PHE A 99 5.59 13.73 -9.36
CA PHE A 99 5.16 13.51 -7.99
C PHE A 99 6.01 12.39 -7.38
N GLY A 100 6.85 12.77 -6.41
CA GLY A 100 7.93 11.93 -5.89
C GLY A 100 9.26 12.20 -6.60
N GLY A 101 10.07 11.16 -6.81
CA GLY A 101 11.35 11.25 -7.49
C GLY A 101 11.65 9.97 -8.26
N ILE A 102 12.47 10.06 -9.31
CA ILE A 102 12.88 8.93 -10.14
C ILE A 102 13.85 8.03 -9.39
N THR A 103 14.80 8.63 -8.66
CA THR A 103 15.77 7.88 -7.86
C THR A 103 15.13 7.24 -6.64
N THR A 104 14.07 7.85 -6.12
CA THR A 104 13.34 7.41 -4.93
C THR A 104 12.21 6.43 -5.22
N ILE A 105 11.92 6.08 -6.48
CA ILE A 105 10.86 5.10 -6.83
C ILE A 105 11.04 3.80 -6.03
N GLY A 106 12.28 3.31 -5.92
CA GLY A 106 12.59 2.08 -5.18
C GLY A 106 12.09 2.14 -3.73
N ILE A 107 12.53 3.13 -2.95
CA ILE A 107 12.14 3.25 -1.55
C ILE A 107 10.68 3.66 -1.36
N ASN A 108 10.14 4.55 -2.22
CA ASN A 108 8.71 4.88 -2.20
C ASN A 108 7.83 3.64 -2.43
N THR A 109 8.30 2.70 -3.26
CA THR A 109 7.61 1.41 -3.48
C THR A 109 7.68 0.54 -2.23
N VAL A 110 8.81 0.52 -1.51
CA VAL A 110 8.93 -0.21 -0.24
C VAL A 110 7.98 0.36 0.81
N ASP A 111 7.99 1.69 0.96
CA ASP A 111 7.21 2.43 1.94
C ASP A 111 5.72 2.19 1.81
N VAL A 112 5.21 2.00 0.59
CA VAL A 112 3.77 1.74 0.35
C VAL A 112 3.48 0.25 0.14
N GLY A 113 4.34 -0.43 -0.60
CA GLY A 113 4.19 -1.82 -1.01
C GLY A 113 4.25 -2.80 0.16
N ILE A 114 5.22 -2.68 1.06
CA ILE A 114 5.31 -3.59 2.22
C ILE A 114 4.09 -3.43 3.15
N PRO A 115 3.66 -2.21 3.54
CA PRO A 115 2.44 -2.05 4.30
C PRO A 115 1.19 -2.61 3.64
N ALA A 116 1.06 -2.52 2.30
CA ALA A 116 -0.03 -3.16 1.58
C ALA A 116 0.02 -4.69 1.72
N LEU A 117 1.19 -5.32 1.63
CA LEU A 117 1.35 -6.76 1.86
C LEU A 117 1.02 -7.15 3.32
N ILE A 118 1.41 -6.33 4.30
CA ILE A 118 1.07 -6.54 5.71
C ILE A 118 -0.45 -6.44 5.91
N ALA A 119 -1.11 -5.47 5.28
CA ALA A 119 -2.56 -5.33 5.33
C ALA A 119 -3.28 -6.58 4.78
N TYR A 120 -2.77 -7.17 3.69
CA TYR A 120 -3.27 -8.44 3.16
C TYR A 120 -3.16 -9.56 4.21
N VAL A 121 -2.01 -9.68 4.88
CA VAL A 121 -1.78 -10.71 5.91
C VAL A 121 -2.69 -10.50 7.13
N ILE A 122 -2.83 -9.27 7.62
CA ILE A 122 -3.72 -8.92 8.73
C ILE A 122 -5.15 -9.32 8.40
N PHE A 123 -5.64 -8.93 7.22
CA PHE A 123 -7.00 -9.22 6.79
C PHE A 123 -7.23 -10.72 6.64
N LYS A 124 -6.33 -11.44 5.96
CA LYS A 124 -6.41 -12.89 5.78
C LYS A 124 -6.36 -13.65 7.11
N GLY A 125 -5.50 -13.24 8.04
CA GLY A 125 -5.41 -13.80 9.38
C GLY A 125 -6.71 -13.62 10.17
N GLY A 126 -7.29 -12.42 10.11
CA GLY A 126 -8.58 -12.10 10.74
C GLY A 126 -9.72 -12.97 10.21
N CYS A 127 -9.80 -13.17 8.89
CA CYS A 127 -10.80 -14.04 8.28
C CYS A 127 -10.65 -15.52 8.70
N LYS A 128 -9.42 -16.02 8.89
CA LYS A 128 -9.16 -17.42 9.27
C LYS A 128 -9.36 -17.72 10.75
N SER A 129 -9.28 -16.72 11.63
CA SER A 129 -9.28 -16.91 13.08
C SER A 129 -10.61 -17.39 13.67
N GLY A 130 -11.70 -17.52 12.89
CA GLY A 130 -12.99 -18.02 13.38
C GLY A 130 -13.68 -17.13 14.44
N ILE A 131 -13.07 -16.00 14.83
CA ILE A 131 -13.60 -14.96 15.74
C ILE A 131 -14.95 -14.38 15.24
N LEU A 132 -15.36 -14.73 14.01
CA LEU A 132 -16.45 -14.16 13.23
C LEU A 132 -17.57 -15.17 12.94
N SER A 133 -18.16 -15.74 13.98
CA SER A 133 -19.20 -16.78 13.80
C SER A 133 -20.63 -16.26 13.59
N SER A 134 -20.93 -14.96 13.65
CA SER A 134 -22.36 -14.54 13.72
C SER A 134 -22.85 -13.48 12.73
N ARG A 135 -22.00 -12.70 12.05
CA ARG A 135 -22.43 -11.71 11.03
C ARG A 135 -21.39 -11.52 9.90
N LYS A 136 -21.51 -12.34 8.86
CA LYS A 136 -20.73 -12.20 7.61
C LYS A 136 -20.87 -10.76 7.07
N GLY A 137 -19.76 -10.11 6.79
CA GLY A 137 -19.62 -8.75 6.24
C GLY A 137 -19.30 -7.65 7.26
N VAL A 138 -19.81 -7.72 8.50
CA VAL A 138 -19.52 -6.66 9.50
C VAL A 138 -18.07 -6.73 9.93
N ALA A 139 -17.61 -7.92 10.21
CA ALA A 139 -16.38 -8.10 10.93
C ALA A 139 -15.19 -8.28 9.96
N GLU A 140 -15.42 -8.72 8.73
CA GLU A 140 -14.53 -8.47 7.60
C GLU A 140 -14.35 -6.97 7.39
N GLY A 141 -15.41 -6.17 7.52
CA GLY A 141 -15.30 -4.70 7.53
C GLY A 141 -14.39 -4.19 8.64
N ILE A 142 -14.49 -4.72 9.86
CA ILE A 142 -13.62 -4.35 10.98
C ILE A 142 -12.16 -4.71 10.68
N PHE A 143 -11.88 -5.93 10.23
CA PHE A 143 -10.51 -6.32 9.86
C PHE A 143 -9.98 -5.52 8.67
N GLY A 144 -10.84 -5.16 7.71
CA GLY A 144 -10.52 -4.24 6.64
C GLY A 144 -10.12 -2.86 7.18
N ALA A 145 -10.86 -2.33 8.15
CA ALA A 145 -10.53 -1.06 8.78
C ALA A 145 -9.21 -1.10 9.55
N VAL A 146 -8.98 -2.16 10.33
CA VAL A 146 -7.71 -2.38 11.04
C VAL A 146 -6.56 -2.49 10.05
N ALA A 147 -6.69 -3.30 9.00
CA ALA A 147 -5.69 -3.45 7.97
C ALA A 147 -5.40 -2.12 7.25
N GLY A 148 -6.43 -1.32 6.94
CA GLY A 148 -6.29 0.02 6.34
C GLY A 148 -5.56 1.01 7.24
N GLY A 149 -5.98 1.14 8.50
CA GLY A 149 -5.33 2.03 9.46
C GLY A 149 -3.88 1.63 9.73
N VAL A 150 -3.62 0.34 9.95
CA VAL A 150 -2.26 -0.18 10.14
C VAL A 150 -1.41 0.04 8.89
N ALA A 151 -1.96 -0.12 7.69
CA ALA A 151 -1.24 0.18 6.47
C ALA A 151 -0.78 1.63 6.45
N VAL A 152 -1.69 2.60 6.61
CA VAL A 152 -1.32 4.04 6.59
C VAL A 152 -0.29 4.38 7.68
N LEU A 153 -0.45 3.83 8.88
CA LEU A 153 0.53 4.01 9.96
C LEU A 153 1.91 3.50 9.55
N LEU A 154 1.99 2.29 9.00
CA LEU A 154 3.26 1.70 8.59
C LEU A 154 3.88 2.45 7.43
N VAL A 155 3.07 2.93 6.47
CA VAL A 155 3.55 3.82 5.40
C VAL A 155 4.20 5.05 6.05
N ALA A 156 3.48 5.74 6.95
CA ALA A 156 3.95 6.93 7.71
C ALA A 156 5.29 6.69 8.40
N VAL A 157 5.39 5.57 9.12
CA VAL A 157 6.60 5.18 9.85
C VAL A 157 7.74 4.83 8.91
N PHE A 158 7.50 4.10 7.83
CA PHE A 158 8.56 3.68 6.91
C PHE A 158 9.21 4.88 6.22
N THR A 159 8.41 5.81 5.71
CA THR A 159 8.94 7.06 5.13
C THR A 159 9.64 7.92 6.18
N ALA A 160 9.11 8.02 7.40
CA ALA A 160 9.77 8.73 8.50
C ALA A 160 11.14 8.13 8.84
N VAL A 161 11.25 6.80 8.89
CA VAL A 161 12.51 6.08 9.10
C VAL A 161 13.47 6.32 7.93
N ALA A 162 13.01 6.24 6.69
CA ALA A 162 13.85 6.49 5.51
C ALA A 162 14.45 7.90 5.52
N LEU A 163 13.68 8.91 5.96
CA LEU A 163 14.15 10.28 6.15
C LEU A 163 15.21 10.37 7.25
N ILE A 164 14.93 9.87 8.45
CA ILE A 164 15.83 9.96 9.62
C ILE A 164 17.15 9.20 9.37
N VAL A 165 17.08 8.02 8.75
CA VAL A 165 18.28 7.22 8.40
C VAL A 165 19.11 7.89 7.30
N SER A 166 18.48 8.73 6.45
CA SER A 166 19.21 9.48 5.44
C SER A 166 19.97 10.66 6.04
N ASP A 167 19.32 11.42 6.92
CA ASP A 167 19.93 12.56 7.60
C ASP A 167 19.12 12.94 8.85
N GLU A 168 19.81 13.17 9.98
CA GLU A 168 19.18 13.57 11.24
C GLU A 168 18.43 14.90 11.15
N GLN A 169 18.81 15.78 10.21
CA GLN A 169 18.12 17.06 9.99
C GLN A 169 16.63 16.88 9.62
N PHE A 170 16.25 15.70 9.09
CA PHE A 170 14.86 15.40 8.74
C PHE A 170 14.00 14.93 9.91
N PHE A 171 14.53 14.83 11.13
CA PHE A 171 13.76 14.37 12.29
C PHE A 171 12.47 15.17 12.52
N GLY A 172 12.54 16.51 12.43
CA GLY A 172 11.36 17.37 12.57
C GLY A 172 10.30 17.08 11.50
N VAL A 173 10.72 16.95 10.24
CA VAL A 173 9.84 16.58 9.12
C VAL A 173 9.21 15.21 9.34
N ALA A 174 9.99 14.23 9.79
CA ALA A 174 9.53 12.87 10.05
C ALA A 174 8.43 12.82 11.13
N VAL A 175 8.59 13.59 12.22
CA VAL A 175 7.55 13.70 13.26
C VAL A 175 6.30 14.38 12.71
N THR A 176 6.45 15.52 12.02
CA THR A 176 5.31 16.23 11.41
C THR A 176 4.57 15.33 10.42
N LEU A 177 5.29 14.53 9.64
CA LEU A 177 4.74 13.59 8.69
C LEU A 177 3.81 12.58 9.35
N VAL A 178 4.29 11.91 10.40
CA VAL A 178 3.50 10.90 11.12
C VAL A 178 2.25 11.52 11.74
N VAL A 179 2.40 12.69 12.38
CA VAL A 179 1.27 13.39 13.01
C VAL A 179 0.25 13.84 11.97
N ALA A 180 0.69 14.38 10.84
CA ALA A 180 -0.19 14.84 9.77
C ALA A 180 -0.93 13.70 9.05
N HIS A 181 -0.44 12.46 9.16
CA HIS A 181 -1.12 11.26 8.64
C HIS A 181 -2.16 10.67 9.60
N ILE A 182 -2.29 11.14 10.85
CA ILE A 182 -3.31 10.64 11.78
C ILE A 182 -4.73 10.81 11.22
N PRO A 183 -5.15 11.97 10.67
CA PRO A 183 -6.46 12.09 10.04
C PRO A 183 -6.64 11.15 8.84
N VAL A 184 -5.61 11.02 8.00
CA VAL A 184 -5.62 10.11 6.84
C VAL A 184 -5.80 8.66 7.28
N MET A 185 -5.12 8.25 8.35
CA MET A 185 -5.23 6.91 8.93
C MET A 185 -6.66 6.58 9.35
N ILE A 186 -7.34 7.52 10.01
CA ILE A 186 -8.74 7.36 10.42
C ILE A 186 -9.63 7.24 9.19
N ILE A 187 -9.47 8.14 8.22
CA ILE A 187 -10.25 8.14 6.97
C ILE A 187 -10.06 6.83 6.22
N GLU A 188 -8.83 6.38 6.01
CA GLU A 188 -8.56 5.16 5.27
C GLU A 188 -8.97 3.89 6.02
N ALA A 189 -8.91 3.87 7.34
CA ALA A 189 -9.48 2.78 8.12
C ALA A 189 -10.98 2.67 7.84
N VAL A 190 -11.73 3.77 7.96
CA VAL A 190 -13.19 3.78 7.72
C VAL A 190 -13.51 3.40 6.28
N VAL A 191 -12.79 3.98 5.31
CA VAL A 191 -13.03 3.73 3.88
C VAL A 191 -12.68 2.29 3.52
N THR A 192 -11.53 1.78 3.94
CA THR A 192 -11.12 0.39 3.68
C THR A 192 -12.12 -0.59 4.28
N GLY A 193 -12.52 -0.38 5.55
CA GLY A 193 -13.51 -1.23 6.20
C GLY A 193 -14.86 -1.23 5.48
N SER A 194 -15.30 -0.06 5.02
CA SER A 194 -16.56 0.09 4.28
C SER A 194 -16.52 -0.59 2.91
N ILE A 195 -15.42 -0.43 2.17
CA ILE A 195 -15.18 -1.11 0.88
C ILE A 195 -15.22 -2.63 1.09
N VAL A 196 -14.51 -3.13 2.10
CA VAL A 196 -14.48 -4.57 2.39
C VAL A 196 -15.86 -5.10 2.79
N ALA A 197 -16.56 -4.43 3.70
CA ALA A 197 -17.89 -4.82 4.13
C ALA A 197 -18.91 -4.88 2.97
N PHE A 198 -18.75 -3.99 2.00
CA PHE A 198 -19.56 -3.97 0.77
C PHE A 198 -19.15 -5.10 -0.19
N LEU A 199 -17.86 -5.24 -0.49
CA LEU A 199 -17.36 -6.23 -1.44
C LEU A 199 -17.64 -7.66 -1.01
N VAL A 200 -17.54 -7.97 0.30
CA VAL A 200 -17.91 -9.30 0.82
C VAL A 200 -19.37 -9.67 0.49
N LYS A 201 -20.27 -8.69 0.40
CA LYS A 201 -21.69 -8.92 0.11
C LYS A 201 -22.01 -8.96 -1.38
N VAL A 202 -21.32 -8.14 -2.17
CA VAL A 202 -21.69 -7.89 -3.58
C VAL A 202 -20.80 -8.63 -4.57
N LYS A 203 -19.50 -8.72 -4.30
CA LYS A 203 -18.48 -9.38 -5.14
C LYS A 203 -17.35 -9.98 -4.29
N PRO A 204 -17.62 -11.01 -3.48
CA PRO A 204 -16.60 -11.63 -2.62
C PRO A 204 -15.39 -12.16 -3.40
N GLU A 205 -15.55 -12.50 -4.68
CA GLU A 205 -14.48 -12.91 -5.59
C GLU A 205 -13.40 -11.84 -5.82
N LEU A 206 -13.71 -10.55 -5.55
CA LEU A 206 -12.72 -9.47 -5.64
C LEU A 206 -11.76 -9.41 -4.45
N ILE A 207 -12.03 -10.13 -3.36
CA ILE A 207 -11.18 -10.12 -2.17
C ILE A 207 -10.17 -11.26 -2.27
N GLY A 208 -8.87 -10.94 -2.32
CA GLY A 208 -7.79 -11.90 -2.58
C GLY A 208 -7.64 -13.01 -1.52
N SER A 209 -8.36 -12.92 -0.40
CA SER A 209 -8.43 -13.96 0.63
C SER A 209 -9.64 -14.90 0.50
N LEU A 210 -10.65 -14.56 -0.30
CA LEU A 210 -11.91 -15.30 -0.38
C LEU A 210 -12.10 -16.03 -1.73
N GLY A 211 -11.27 -15.72 -2.74
CA GLY A 211 -11.38 -16.28 -4.10
C GLY A 211 -10.18 -17.11 -4.58
N GLY A 212 -9.29 -17.56 -3.68
CA GLY A 212 -8.02 -18.21 -4.06
C GLY A 212 -7.74 -19.58 -3.44
N ASP A 213 -8.68 -20.15 -2.69
CA ASP A 213 -8.56 -21.48 -2.08
C ASP A 213 -9.40 -22.55 -2.83
N GLU A 214 -9.78 -22.31 -4.09
CA GLU A 214 -10.25 -23.37 -4.99
C GLU A 214 -9.16 -23.74 -6.01
N LYS A 215 -8.33 -24.70 -5.61
CA LYS A 215 -7.96 -25.92 -6.34
C LYS A 215 -6.88 -26.67 -5.56
#